data_AF-A0A9P6STV3-F1
#
_entry.id   AF-A0A9P6STV3-F1
#
_cell.length_a   1.000
_cell.length_b   1.000
_cell.length_c   1.000
_cell.angle_alpha   90.00
_cell.angle_beta   90.00
_cell.angle_gamma   90.00
#
_symmetry.space_group_name_H-M   'P 1'
#
loop_
_entity.id
_entity.type
_entity.pdbx_description
1 polymer ?
#
loop_
_entity_poly.entity_id
_entity_poly.type
_entity_poly.pdbx_seq_one_letter_code
_entity_poly.pdbx_strand_id
1 'polypeptide(L)'
;MTDTHLNLFCLVNGESTPFPVEIESTKTIGGLKNLLGRRCQRPHPLEALWKPSIPVVPKKERKEISLADVPLKEELDETDDVSDVFKEQPPKKTIHIIVQRPLQVTPIPTIFIPQSNIEAELADILEGVSHNHTINIINLQEVEASQKE
;
A
#
# COMPACT_ATOMS: atom_id res chain seq x y z
N MET A 1 29.45 -24.95 10.15
CA MET A 1 28.04 -25.31 9.95
C MET A 1 27.36 -24.07 9.42
N THR A 2 26.93 -24.09 8.16
CA THR A 2 26.20 -22.96 7.57
C THR A 2 24.79 -22.97 8.15
N ASP A 3 24.43 -21.94 8.90
CA ASP A 3 23.06 -21.72 9.33
C ASP A 3 22.22 -21.42 8.09
N THR A 4 21.41 -22.39 7.67
CA THR A 4 20.55 -22.29 6.48
C THR A 4 19.20 -21.65 6.81
N HIS A 5 18.98 -21.24 8.06
CA HIS A 5 17.73 -20.63 8.49
C HIS A 5 17.91 -19.13 8.63
N LEU A 6 16.91 -18.38 8.18
CA LEU A 6 16.85 -16.93 8.29
C LEU A 6 15.71 -16.56 9.22
N ASN A 7 16.00 -15.62 10.11
CA ASN A 7 15.02 -15.00 10.98
C ASN A 7 14.61 -13.64 10.39
N LEU A 8 13.41 -13.59 9.83
CA LEU A 8 12.82 -12.41 9.20
C LEU A 8 11.76 -11.81 10.12
N PHE A 9 11.86 -10.52 10.38
CA PHE A 9 10.80 -9.72 10.97
C PHE A 9 9.81 -9.26 9.90
N CYS A 10 8.57 -9.71 10.06
CA CYS A 10 7.46 -9.39 9.18
C CYS A 10 6.52 -8.41 9.89
N LEU A 11 5.90 -7.51 9.13
CA LEU A 11 4.87 -6.59 9.61
C LEU A 11 3.65 -6.68 8.69
N VAL A 12 2.44 -6.76 9.24
CA VAL A 12 1.23 -6.65 8.42
C VAL A 12 1.01 -5.19 8.02
N ASN A 13 0.68 -4.95 6.75
CA ASN A 13 0.35 -3.60 6.30
C ASN A 13 -0.81 -2.99 7.14
N GLY A 14 -0.58 -1.80 7.68
CA GLY A 14 -1.50 -1.13 8.60
C GLY A 14 -1.43 -1.67 10.03
N GLU A 15 -0.31 -2.27 10.44
CA GLU A 15 -0.06 -2.62 11.83
C GLU A 15 1.24 -1.95 12.34
N SER A 16 1.43 -1.95 13.66
CA SER A 16 2.59 -1.33 14.33
C SER A 16 3.54 -2.36 14.95
N THR A 17 3.14 -3.62 15.01
CA THR A 17 3.87 -4.67 15.75
C THR A 17 4.44 -5.72 14.79
N PRO A 18 5.76 -5.69 14.51
CA PRO A 18 6.40 -6.73 13.74
C PRO A 18 6.51 -8.04 14.55
N PHE A 19 6.52 -9.16 13.85
CA PHE A 19 6.67 -10.50 14.42
C PHE A 19 7.77 -11.28 13.69
N PRO A 20 8.50 -12.16 14.40
CA PRO A 20 9.55 -12.97 13.79
C PRO A 20 8.99 -14.18 13.06
N VAL A 21 9.61 -14.52 11.94
CA VAL A 21 9.35 -15.71 11.13
C VAL A 21 10.68 -16.35 10.77
N GLU A 22 10.79 -17.63 11.07
CA GLU A 22 11.93 -18.45 10.72
C GLU A 22 11.63 -19.22 9.43
N ILE A 23 12.57 -19.20 8.49
CA ILE A 23 12.46 -19.91 7.22
C ILE A 23 13.83 -20.37 6.71
N GLU A 24 13.89 -21.55 6.11
CA GLU A 24 15.07 -22.03 5.40
C GLU A 24 15.34 -21.15 4.16
N SER A 25 16.61 -20.76 3.96
CA SER A 25 17.05 -19.90 2.86
C SER A 25 16.85 -20.54 1.48
N THR A 26 16.77 -21.87 1.41
CA THR A 26 16.54 -22.65 0.18
C THR A 26 15.06 -22.78 -0.19
N LYS A 27 14.15 -22.16 0.57
CA LYS A 27 12.72 -22.12 0.23
C LYS A 27 12.47 -20.92 -0.67
N THR A 28 11.37 -20.99 -1.40
CA THR A 28 10.90 -19.87 -2.22
C THR A 28 10.13 -18.84 -1.41
N ILE A 29 10.02 -17.63 -1.94
CA ILE A 29 9.12 -16.58 -1.44
C ILE A 29 7.67 -17.06 -1.42
N GLY A 30 7.22 -17.87 -2.39
CA GLY A 30 5.89 -18.49 -2.36
C GLY A 30 5.70 -19.40 -1.13
N GLY A 31 6.75 -20.15 -0.76
CA GLY A 31 6.78 -20.93 0.49
C GLY A 31 6.64 -20.04 1.73
N LEU A 32 7.35 -18.90 1.76
CA LEU A 32 7.24 -17.89 2.81
C LEU A 32 5.84 -17.27 2.88
N LYS A 33 5.24 -16.94 1.74
CA LYS A 33 3.87 -16.40 1.65
C LYS A 33 2.85 -17.38 2.23
N ASN A 34 2.99 -18.67 1.94
CA ASN A 34 2.12 -19.70 2.51
C ASN A 34 2.30 -19.83 4.04
N LEU A 35 3.55 -19.83 4.52
CA LEU A 35 3.86 -19.85 5.95
C LEU A 35 3.22 -18.66 6.69
N LEU A 36 3.32 -17.46 6.12
CA LEU A 36 2.74 -16.23 6.64
C LEU A 36 1.21 -16.27 6.63
N GLY A 37 0.60 -16.79 5.55
CA GLY A 37 -0.85 -16.95 5.45
C GLY A 37 -1.43 -17.77 6.61
N ARG A 38 -0.75 -18.86 6.99
CA ARG A 38 -1.13 -19.68 8.16
C ARG A 38 -0.99 -18.94 9.48
N ARG A 39 0.10 -18.19 9.69
CA ARG A 39 0.35 -17.44 10.93
C ARG A 39 -0.60 -16.27 11.13
N CYS A 40 -0.93 -15.56 10.06
CA CYS A 40 -1.83 -14.41 10.12
C CYS A 40 -3.30 -14.81 10.40
N GLN A 41 -3.63 -16.11 10.43
CA GLN A 41 -4.97 -16.65 10.73
C GLN A 41 -6.09 -15.98 9.91
N ARG A 42 -5.83 -15.69 8.62
CA ARG A 42 -6.80 -15.00 7.77
C ARG A 42 -7.44 -15.95 6.76
N PRO A 43 -8.75 -15.81 6.50
CA PRO A 43 -9.47 -16.67 5.57
C PRO A 43 -9.09 -16.44 4.10
N HIS A 44 -8.37 -15.37 3.79
CA HIS A 44 -8.04 -14.97 2.43
C HIS A 44 -6.52 -15.10 2.21
N PRO A 45 -6.09 -15.56 1.02
CA PRO A 45 -4.68 -15.59 0.67
C PRO A 45 -4.08 -14.18 0.73
N LEU A 46 -2.81 -14.10 1.09
CA LEU A 46 -2.06 -12.85 1.06
C LEU A 46 -2.00 -12.33 -0.38
N GLU A 47 -2.07 -11.02 -0.55
CA GLU A 47 -2.03 -10.41 -1.87
C GLU A 47 -0.59 -10.36 -2.39
N ALA A 48 0.32 -9.75 -1.63
CA ALA A 48 1.72 -9.60 -1.99
C ALA A 48 2.64 -9.55 -0.76
N LEU A 49 3.92 -9.83 -0.97
CA LEU A 49 4.98 -9.61 0.01
C LEU A 49 5.90 -8.50 -0.49
N TRP A 50 6.23 -7.57 0.39
CA TRP A 50 7.07 -6.42 0.07
C TRP A 50 8.32 -6.45 0.92
N LYS A 51 9.48 -6.18 0.34
CA LYS A 51 10.74 -6.01 1.06
C LYS A 51 11.03 -4.52 1.26
N PRO A 52 10.69 -3.96 2.43
CA PRO A 52 11.13 -2.63 2.79
C PRO A 52 12.59 -2.63 3.28
N SER A 53 13.14 -1.43 3.50
CA SER A 53 14.36 -1.22 4.27
C SER A 53 14.06 -0.25 5.43
N ILE A 54 13.35 -0.73 6.46
CA ILE A 54 12.88 0.11 7.59
C ILE A 54 13.50 -0.34 8.91
N PRO A 55 14.23 0.53 9.62
CA PRO A 55 14.72 0.20 10.96
C PRO A 55 13.56 0.11 11.96
N VAL A 56 13.62 -0.89 12.85
CA VAL A 56 12.65 -1.09 13.92
C VAL A 56 12.91 -0.06 15.02
N VAL A 57 11.94 0.84 15.22
CA VAL A 57 11.95 1.78 16.34
C VAL A 57 11.53 1.11 17.67
N PRO A 58 11.91 1.68 18.83
CA PRO A 58 11.47 1.19 20.13
C PRO A 58 9.94 1.11 20.23
N LYS A 59 9.42 0.11 20.97
CA LYS A 59 7.97 -0.17 21.05
C LYS A 59 7.12 1.06 21.43
N LYS A 60 7.67 1.99 22.23
CA LYS A 60 7.01 3.23 22.68
C LYS A 60 6.80 4.24 21.55
N GLU A 61 7.57 4.15 20.47
CA GLU A 61 7.58 5.09 19.35
C GLU A 61 7.02 4.44 18.07
N ARG A 62 6.63 3.17 18.12
CA ARG A 62 6.07 2.45 16.97
C ARG A 62 4.70 3.03 16.63
N LYS A 63 4.60 3.55 15.42
CA LYS A 63 3.34 3.93 14.79
C LYS A 63 2.89 2.82 13.84
N GLU A 64 1.64 2.87 13.44
CA GLU A 64 1.15 2.07 12.33
C GLU A 64 1.96 2.42 11.07
N ILE A 65 2.41 1.40 10.33
CA ILE A 65 3.15 1.60 9.07
C ILE A 65 2.25 1.14 7.94
N SER A 66 1.86 2.08 7.09
CA SER A 66 1.21 1.78 5.82
C SER A 66 2.26 1.59 4.74
N LEU A 67 2.00 0.66 3.81
CA LEU A 67 2.81 0.46 2.62
C LEU A 67 2.93 1.74 1.78
N ALA A 68 1.93 2.63 1.84
CA ALA A 68 1.93 3.94 1.17
C ALA A 68 3.02 4.88 1.72
N ASP A 69 3.33 4.78 3.01
CA ASP A 69 4.31 5.64 3.69
C ASP A 69 5.76 5.16 3.51
N VAL A 70 5.94 4.00 2.88
CA VAL A 70 7.27 3.40 2.65
C VAL A 70 7.78 3.82 1.28
N PRO A 71 8.79 4.72 1.21
CA PRO A 71 9.27 5.28 -0.05
C PRO A 71 10.04 4.26 -0.90
N LEU A 72 10.74 3.31 -0.25
CA LEU A 72 11.53 2.27 -0.91
C LEU A 72 11.03 0.89 -0.46
N LYS A 73 10.39 0.20 -1.40
CA LYS A 73 9.87 -1.15 -1.25
C LYS A 73 9.96 -1.86 -2.60
N GLU A 74 10.34 -3.12 -2.56
CA GLU A 74 10.36 -4.03 -3.70
C GLU A 74 9.30 -5.10 -3.49
N GLU A 75 8.47 -5.38 -4.49
CA GLU A 75 7.57 -6.53 -4.46
C GLU A 75 8.39 -7.80 -4.70
N LEU A 76 8.16 -8.82 -3.88
CA LEU A 76 8.88 -10.08 -3.98
C LEU A 76 8.15 -11.07 -4.89
N ASP A 77 8.87 -11.65 -5.85
CA ASP A 77 8.33 -12.68 -6.73
C ASP A 77 8.25 -14.01 -6.01
N GLU A 78 7.14 -14.73 -6.16
CA GLU A 78 6.90 -16.00 -5.45
C GLU A 78 7.84 -17.13 -5.89
N THR A 79 8.43 -17.02 -7.08
CA THR A 79 9.34 -17.99 -7.67
C THR A 79 10.79 -17.81 -7.21
N ASP A 80 11.14 -16.65 -6.67
CA ASP A 80 12.48 -16.38 -6.16
C ASP A 80 12.77 -17.22 -4.92
N ASP A 81 14.03 -17.66 -4.79
CA ASP A 81 14.52 -18.25 -3.56
C ASP A 81 14.75 -17.16 -2.49
N VAL A 82 14.48 -17.50 -1.23
CA VAL A 82 14.71 -16.60 -0.09
C VAL A 82 16.18 -16.17 -0.05
N SER A 83 17.12 -17.05 -0.39
CA SER A 83 18.55 -16.71 -0.47
C SER A 83 18.90 -15.71 -1.57
N ASP A 84 18.14 -15.66 -2.66
CA ASP A 84 18.39 -14.70 -3.75
C ASP A 84 17.90 -13.30 -3.36
N VAL A 85 16.80 -13.24 -2.62
CA VAL A 85 16.25 -11.99 -2.09
C VAL A 85 17.06 -11.49 -0.88
N PHE A 86 17.50 -12.39 -0.01
CA PHE A 86 18.25 -12.10 1.23
C PHE A 86 19.65 -12.72 1.16
N LYS A 87 20.47 -12.23 0.22
CA LYS A 87 21.84 -12.71 -0.04
C LYS A 87 22.77 -12.58 1.17
N GLU A 88 22.59 -11.52 1.93
CA GLU A 88 23.31 -11.28 3.18
C GLU A 88 22.39 -11.54 4.37
N GLN A 89 22.98 -11.82 5.53
CA GLN A 89 22.20 -12.01 6.74
C GLN A 89 21.36 -10.74 7.01
N PRO A 90 20.01 -10.87 7.09
CA PRO A 90 19.14 -9.73 7.25
C PRO A 90 19.54 -8.88 8.48
N PRO A 91 19.68 -7.55 8.33
CA PRO A 91 20.11 -6.69 9.43
C PRO A 91 19.23 -6.82 10.68
N LYS A 92 19.83 -6.95 11.85
CA LYS A 92 19.07 -7.03 13.11
C LYS A 92 18.28 -5.74 13.33
N LYS A 93 17.12 -5.86 13.97
CA LYS A 93 16.22 -4.74 14.30
C LYS A 93 15.75 -3.97 13.06
N THR A 94 15.43 -4.68 11.98
CA THR A 94 14.87 -4.11 10.76
C THR A 94 13.60 -4.87 10.41
N ILE A 95 12.59 -4.18 9.87
CA ILE A 95 11.43 -4.85 9.27
C ILE A 95 11.90 -5.32 7.89
N HIS A 96 11.87 -6.62 7.67
CA HIS A 96 12.37 -7.21 6.43
C HIS A 96 11.28 -7.43 5.40
N ILE A 97 10.03 -7.62 5.87
CA ILE A 97 8.89 -7.89 5.02
C ILE A 97 7.66 -7.13 5.52
N ILE A 98 6.95 -6.47 4.60
CA ILE A 98 5.57 -6.01 4.81
C ILE A 98 4.63 -6.97 4.08
N VAL A 99 3.65 -7.47 4.82
CA VAL A 99 2.64 -8.40 4.34
C VAL A 99 1.42 -7.61 3.88
N GLN A 100 1.17 -7.58 2.57
CA GLN A 100 -0.02 -6.98 1.99
C GLN A 100 -1.20 -7.96 2.08
N ARG A 101 -2.30 -7.48 2.65
CA ARG A 101 -3.57 -8.22 2.72
C ARG A 101 -4.46 -7.78 1.56
N PRO A 102 -5.28 -8.69 1.01
CA PRO A 102 -6.29 -8.30 0.05
C PRO A 102 -7.19 -7.22 0.66
N LEU A 103 -7.52 -6.21 -0.15
CA LEU A 103 -8.50 -5.20 0.23
C LEU A 103 -9.80 -5.90 0.61
N GLN A 104 -10.20 -5.76 1.88
CA GLN A 104 -11.54 -6.15 2.28
C GLN A 104 -12.47 -5.16 1.59
N VAL A 105 -13.16 -5.60 0.54
CA VAL A 105 -14.28 -4.86 -0.02
C VAL A 105 -15.37 -4.84 1.05
N THR A 106 -15.31 -3.87 1.96
CA THR A 106 -16.50 -3.53 2.73
C THR A 106 -17.54 -3.08 1.71
N PRO A 107 -18.69 -3.76 1.59
CA PRO A 107 -19.77 -3.24 0.78
C PRO A 107 -20.09 -1.86 1.36
N ILE A 108 -19.72 -0.82 0.61
CA ILE A 108 -20.26 0.52 0.84
C ILE A 108 -21.77 0.33 0.83
N PRO A 109 -22.51 0.69 1.90
CA PRO A 109 -23.95 0.74 1.82
C PRO A 109 -24.26 1.77 0.75
N THR A 110 -24.59 1.31 -0.46
CA THR A 110 -25.13 2.16 -1.51
C THR A 110 -26.38 2.76 -0.92
N ILE A 111 -26.30 4.01 -0.49
CA ILE A 111 -27.50 4.82 -0.27
C ILE A 111 -28.12 4.90 -1.67
N PHE A 112 -29.17 4.10 -1.87
CA PHE A 112 -30.01 4.22 -3.05
C PHE A 112 -30.67 5.59 -2.94
N ILE A 113 -30.07 6.61 -3.54
CA ILE A 113 -30.74 7.88 -3.79
C ILE A 113 -31.67 7.59 -4.97
N PRO A 114 -33.00 7.52 -4.77
CA PRO A 114 -33.92 7.41 -5.89
C PRO A 114 -33.72 8.62 -6.80
N GLN A 115 -33.65 8.37 -8.10
CA GLN A 115 -33.33 9.35 -9.14
C GLN A 115 -34.26 10.59 -9.12
N SER A 116 -35.43 10.49 -8.48
CA SER A 116 -36.38 11.58 -8.23
C SER A 116 -35.89 12.68 -7.28
N ASN A 117 -34.82 12.44 -6.51
CA ASN A 117 -34.34 13.39 -5.50
C ASN A 117 -33.13 14.23 -5.94
N ILE A 118 -32.56 13.95 -7.12
CA ILE A 118 -31.39 14.68 -7.63
C ILE A 118 -31.81 15.99 -8.30
N GLU A 119 -32.96 16.02 -8.98
CA GLU A 119 -33.42 17.22 -9.71
C GLU A 119 -33.87 18.37 -8.78
N ALA A 120 -34.29 18.07 -7.54
CA ALA A 120 -34.68 19.10 -6.57
C ALA A 120 -33.48 19.84 -5.96
N GLU A 121 -32.36 19.14 -5.72
CA GLU A 121 -31.16 19.71 -5.09
C GLU A 121 -30.30 20.53 -6.07
N LEU A 122 -30.34 20.24 -7.38
CA LEU A 122 -29.58 21.03 -8.37
C LEU A 122 -30.21 22.41 -8.64
N ALA A 123 -31.51 22.56 -8.39
CA ALA A 123 -32.21 23.84 -8.55
C ALA A 123 -31.81 24.84 -7.44
N ASP A 124 -31.67 24.39 -6.20
CA ASP A 124 -31.27 25.22 -5.05
C ASP A 124 -29.83 25.76 -5.21
N ILE A 125 -28.93 24.95 -5.79
CA ILE A 125 -27.53 25.32 -6.04
C ILE A 125 -27.40 26.35 -7.17
N LEU A 126 -28.30 26.34 -8.16
CA LEU A 126 -28.24 27.26 -9.31
C LEU A 126 -28.81 28.66 -9.02
N GLU A 127 -29.77 28.82 -8.11
CA GLU A 127 -30.26 30.16 -7.69
C GLU A 127 -29.28 30.88 -6.75
N GLY A 128 -28.42 30.16 -6.02
CA GLY A 128 -27.43 30.74 -5.10
C GLY A 128 -26.18 31.34 -5.76
N VAL A 129 -25.89 31.02 -7.02
CA VAL A 129 -24.64 31.43 -7.71
C VAL A 129 -24.71 32.83 -8.33
N SER A 130 -25.86 33.53 -8.28
CA SER A 130 -25.96 34.83 -8.96
C SER A 130 -25.36 36.03 -8.19
N HIS A 131 -24.94 35.88 -6.92
CA HIS A 131 -24.58 37.06 -6.10
C HIS A 131 -23.10 37.21 -5.69
N ASN A 132 -22.18 36.30 -6.02
CA ASN A 132 -20.78 36.47 -5.60
C ASN A 132 -19.73 36.21 -6.69
N HIS A 133 -19.30 37.34 -7.27
CA HIS A 133 -17.90 37.71 -7.48
C HIS A 133 -17.11 37.05 -8.63
N THR A 134 -16.95 37.84 -9.69
CA THR A 134 -15.73 38.07 -10.48
C THR A 134 -14.52 37.24 -10.09
N ILE A 135 -14.18 36.23 -10.90
CA ILE A 135 -12.82 35.71 -10.99
C ILE A 135 -12.38 35.82 -12.45
N ASN A 136 -11.39 36.69 -12.66
CA ASN A 136 -10.62 36.90 -13.88
C ASN A 136 -10.00 35.55 -14.31
N ILE A 137 -10.45 34.98 -15.42
CA ILE A 137 -9.73 33.90 -16.10
C ILE A 137 -8.65 34.55 -16.97
N ILE A 138 -7.40 34.28 -16.60
CA ILE A 138 -6.20 34.66 -17.33
C ILE A 138 -6.23 34.00 -18.70
N ASN A 139 -6.07 34.83 -19.73
CA ASN A 139 -6.07 34.52 -21.14
C ASN A 139 -4.83 33.68 -21.52
N LEU A 140 -5.03 32.42 -21.92
CA LEU A 140 -4.02 31.56 -22.56
C LEU A 140 -4.44 31.33 -24.02
N GLN A 141 -4.15 32.29 -24.90
CA GLN A 141 -4.35 32.09 -26.33
C GLN A 141 -3.40 32.89 -27.24
N GLU A 142 -2.13 33.03 -26.86
CA GLU A 142 -1.16 33.70 -27.73
C GLU A 142 0.15 32.92 -27.84
N VAL A 143 0.11 31.84 -28.62
CA VAL A 143 1.22 31.39 -29.47
C VAL A 143 0.66 30.35 -30.43
N GLU A 144 0.45 30.74 -31.68
CA GLU A 144 0.72 29.98 -32.91
C GLU A 144 -0.04 30.58 -34.09
N ALA A 145 0.50 31.67 -34.66
CA ALA A 145 0.22 32.07 -36.04
C ALA A 145 1.32 33.03 -36.53
N SER A 146 2.52 32.51 -36.78
CA SER A 146 3.50 33.21 -37.61
C SER A 146 4.45 32.22 -38.25
N GLN A 147 3.99 31.47 -39.26
CA GLN A 147 4.82 31.06 -40.40
C GLN A 147 3.97 30.88 -41.66
N LYS A 148 4.54 31.39 -42.76
CA LYS A 148 4.26 31.11 -44.19
C LYS A 148 3.20 31.99 -44.84
N GLU A 149 3.64 33.12 -45.41
CA GLU A 149 4.03 33.32 -46.83
C GLU A 149 2.83 33.44 -47.77
#